data_AF-A0A660HMF3-F1
#
_entry.id   AF-A0A660HMF3-F1
#
_cell.length_a   1.000
_cell.length_b   1.000
_cell.length_c   1.000
_cell.angle_alpha   90.00
_cell.angle_beta   90.00
_cell.angle_gamma   90.00
#
_symmetry.space_group_name_H-M   'P 1'
#
loop_
_entity.id
_entity.type
_entity.pdbx_description
1 polymer ?
#
loop_
_entity_poly.entity_id
_entity_poly.type
_entity_poly.pdbx_seq_one_letter_code
_entity_poly.pdbx_strand_id
1 'polypeptide(L)'
;MFLNKTKFFFIILLYLIIIICFKSIWAWSYFHIRFGENISESKINSSQCQIKLANIDELIAEWIKNEPNIQIYDVNIQDVYSVKIFLQDYRYINTQLDNHIPGYNGFGKFNLNFISLKDPPKGLLGVYIVPRENPFQIKYSEQQYSNTLKDLLDNNTTIKEVYCFWNVKERTLNPDVKIIHIVQHNVADDKIADYINQYLDSRGIYRENRYIRKGCYNMSKRTGISIPLPKGKFNYTDVVNIYFDDGERFMWQDDRGEIETLLNMPNGAKNIYIFSLDNLDYRPPRPMHIPMHKDIKRGQNFGISFD
;
A
#
# COMPACT_ATOMS: atom_id res chain seq x y z
N MET A 1 -56.97 64.00 -13.03
CA MET A 1 -56.92 62.70 -13.75
C MET A 1 -55.99 61.65 -13.11
N PHE A 2 -55.42 61.86 -11.92
CA PHE A 2 -54.50 60.91 -11.24
C PHE A 2 -55.16 60.00 -10.18
N LEU A 3 -56.34 60.35 -9.63
CA LEU A 3 -57.00 59.54 -8.59
C LEU A 3 -57.57 58.19 -9.07
N ASN A 4 -57.69 57.97 -10.38
CA ASN A 4 -58.33 56.77 -10.92
C ASN A 4 -57.36 55.59 -11.10
N LYS A 5 -56.05 55.86 -11.25
CA LYS A 5 -55.03 54.82 -11.46
C LYS A 5 -54.68 54.07 -10.17
N THR A 6 -54.64 54.78 -9.04
CA THR A 6 -54.40 54.16 -7.72
C THR A 6 -55.54 53.25 -7.30
N LYS A 7 -56.80 53.66 -7.50
CA LYS A 7 -57.97 52.81 -7.23
C LYS A 7 -57.97 51.55 -8.10
N PHE A 8 -57.63 51.67 -9.38
CA PHE A 8 -57.53 50.53 -10.29
C PHE A 8 -56.43 49.55 -9.87
N PHE A 9 -55.27 50.05 -9.43
CA PHE A 9 -54.18 49.21 -8.92
C PHE A 9 -54.57 48.42 -7.66
N PHE A 10 -55.27 49.07 -6.71
CA PHE A 10 -55.76 48.39 -5.51
C PHE A 10 -56.78 47.30 -5.82
N ILE A 11 -57.64 47.49 -6.82
CA ILE A 11 -58.60 46.47 -7.26
C ILE A 11 -57.88 45.25 -7.85
N ILE A 12 -56.85 45.45 -8.67
CA ILE A 12 -56.04 44.35 -9.23
C ILE A 12 -55.32 43.59 -8.13
N LEU A 13 -54.71 44.31 -7.17
CA LEU A 13 -54.00 43.69 -6.05
C LEU A 13 -54.94 42.85 -5.18
N LEU A 14 -56.14 43.37 -4.89
CA LEU A 14 -57.17 42.64 -4.15
C LEU A 14 -57.58 41.35 -4.88
N TYR A 15 -57.77 41.43 -6.20
CA TYR A 15 -58.11 40.25 -7.03
C TYR A 15 -57.01 39.19 -7.01
N LEU A 16 -55.73 39.59 -7.07
CA LEU A 16 -54.59 38.67 -6.97
C LEU A 16 -54.54 37.96 -5.62
N ILE A 17 -54.77 38.68 -4.53
CA ILE A 17 -54.81 38.10 -3.18
C ILE A 17 -55.95 37.09 -3.07
N ILE A 18 -57.14 37.41 -3.58
CA ILE A 18 -58.30 36.49 -3.60
C ILE A 18 -57.96 35.21 -4.38
N ILE A 19 -57.32 35.32 -5.56
CA ILE A 19 -56.92 34.16 -6.36
C ILE A 19 -55.91 33.27 -5.62
N ILE A 20 -54.92 33.87 -4.94
CA ILE A 20 -53.94 33.12 -4.15
C ILE A 20 -54.62 32.40 -3.00
N CYS A 21 -55.48 33.09 -2.23
CA CYS A 21 -56.22 32.48 -1.14
C CYS A 21 -57.14 31.34 -1.61
N PHE A 22 -57.84 31.50 -2.74
CA PHE A 22 -58.67 30.45 -3.32
C PHE A 22 -57.85 29.23 -3.76
N LYS A 23 -56.69 29.44 -4.40
CA LYS A 23 -55.80 28.33 -4.77
C LYS A 23 -55.27 27.57 -3.55
N SER A 24 -54.93 28.28 -2.46
CA SER A 24 -54.48 27.65 -1.22
C SER A 24 -55.58 26.81 -0.57
N ILE A 25 -56.83 27.30 -0.58
CA ILE A 25 -57.99 26.56 -0.05
C ILE A 25 -58.24 25.31 -0.90
N TRP A 26 -58.22 25.43 -2.23
CA TRP A 26 -58.39 24.28 -3.12
C TRP A 26 -57.25 23.26 -3.00
N ALA A 27 -56.01 23.71 -2.85
CA ALA A 27 -54.87 22.82 -2.61
C ALA A 27 -54.98 22.09 -1.28
N TRP A 28 -55.45 22.77 -0.23
CA TRP A 28 -55.68 22.18 1.09
C TRP A 28 -56.83 21.16 1.07
N SER A 29 -57.95 21.49 0.43
CA SER A 29 -59.06 20.55 0.24
C SER A 29 -58.65 19.35 -0.62
N TYR A 30 -57.87 19.55 -1.69
CA TYR A 30 -57.35 18.45 -2.52
C TYR A 30 -56.37 17.57 -1.73
N PHE A 31 -55.52 18.17 -0.89
CA PHE A 31 -54.61 17.44 -0.02
C PHE A 31 -55.38 16.60 1.01
N HIS A 32 -56.40 17.16 1.67
CA HIS A 32 -57.17 16.43 2.68
C HIS A 32 -58.15 15.40 2.10
N ILE A 33 -58.72 15.62 0.93
CA ILE A 33 -59.57 14.62 0.25
C ILE A 33 -58.70 13.44 -0.20
N ARG A 34 -57.55 13.71 -0.84
CA ARG A 34 -56.69 12.64 -1.35
C ARG A 34 -55.98 11.85 -0.24
N PHE A 35 -55.65 12.48 0.88
CA PHE A 35 -55.12 11.76 2.05
C PHE A 35 -56.24 11.13 2.91
N GLY A 36 -57.41 11.74 3.00
CA GLY A 36 -58.56 11.22 3.75
C GLY A 36 -59.22 10.01 3.09
N GLU A 37 -59.32 9.98 1.76
CA GLU A 37 -59.83 8.85 0.98
C GLU A 37 -58.83 7.67 1.00
N ASN A 38 -57.52 7.94 0.92
CA ASN A 38 -56.49 6.90 1.07
C ASN A 38 -56.47 6.25 2.48
N ILE A 39 -56.96 6.95 3.51
CA ILE A 39 -57.07 6.40 4.87
C ILE A 39 -58.40 5.65 5.10
N SER A 40 -59.43 5.93 4.30
CA SER A 40 -60.75 5.29 4.44
C SER A 40 -60.98 4.10 3.49
N GLU A 41 -60.34 4.06 2.31
CA GLU A 41 -60.37 2.90 1.41
C GLU A 41 -59.33 1.81 1.74
N SER A 42 -58.37 2.08 2.62
CA SER A 42 -57.40 1.06 3.10
C SER A 42 -57.97 0.12 4.18
N LYS A 43 -59.29 0.10 4.37
CA LYS A 43 -59.96 -0.78 5.35
C LYS A 43 -60.35 -2.17 4.84
N ILE A 44 -59.95 -2.57 3.62
CA ILE A 44 -60.18 -3.93 3.12
C ILE A 44 -58.88 -4.44 2.46
N ASN A 45 -58.38 -5.57 2.95
CA ASN A 45 -57.14 -6.29 2.62
C ASN A 45 -55.87 -5.86 3.34
N SER A 46 -55.88 -6.14 4.65
CA SER A 46 -54.70 -6.31 5.49
C SER A 46 -53.84 -7.52 5.10
N SER A 47 -53.33 -7.58 3.87
CA SER A 47 -52.01 -8.16 3.64
C SER A 47 -51.00 -7.06 3.92
N GLN A 48 -50.72 -6.90 5.22
CA GLN A 48 -49.69 -6.06 5.80
C GLN A 48 -48.54 -5.72 4.84
N CYS A 49 -48.58 -4.54 4.23
CA CYS A 49 -47.34 -3.84 3.94
C CYS A 49 -46.88 -3.28 5.30
N GLN A 50 -46.28 -4.13 6.12
CA GLN A 50 -45.47 -3.66 7.24
C GLN A 50 -44.37 -2.81 6.60
N ILE A 51 -44.48 -1.47 6.73
CA ILE A 51 -43.31 -0.61 6.58
C ILE A 51 -42.40 -1.00 7.73
N LYS A 52 -41.56 -2.02 7.50
CA LYS A 52 -40.50 -2.41 8.40
C LYS A 52 -39.53 -1.23 8.36
N LEU A 53 -39.43 -0.47 9.45
CA LEU A 53 -38.31 0.44 9.63
C LEU A 53 -37.06 -0.44 9.48
N ALA A 54 -36.38 -0.30 8.35
CA ALA A 54 -35.24 -1.15 8.04
C ALA A 54 -34.23 -0.97 9.17
N ASN A 55 -33.83 -2.09 9.78
CA ASN A 55 -32.83 -2.07 10.83
C ASN A 55 -31.53 -1.56 10.20
N ILE A 56 -30.89 -0.55 10.80
CA ILE A 56 -29.65 0.04 10.26
C ILE A 56 -28.56 -1.02 10.13
N ASP A 57 -28.53 -2.01 11.03
CA ASP A 57 -27.60 -3.14 10.98
C ASP A 57 -27.86 -4.05 9.77
N GLU A 58 -29.15 -4.29 9.45
CA GLU A 58 -29.55 -5.05 8.26
C GLU A 58 -29.16 -4.32 6.97
N LEU A 59 -29.36 -2.99 6.93
CA LEU A 59 -28.97 -2.14 5.79
C LEU A 59 -27.46 -2.09 5.59
N ILE A 60 -26.68 -1.98 6.68
CA ILE A 60 -25.22 -2.02 6.63
C ILE A 60 -24.76 -3.39 6.11
N ALA A 61 -25.32 -4.48 6.63
CA ALA A 61 -24.97 -5.83 6.20
C ALA A 61 -25.29 -6.08 4.72
N GLU A 62 -26.45 -5.62 4.24
CA GLU A 62 -26.84 -5.72 2.84
C GLU A 62 -25.95 -4.88 1.93
N TRP A 63 -25.59 -3.67 2.36
CA TRP A 63 -24.67 -2.81 1.62
C TRP A 63 -23.27 -3.44 1.51
N ILE A 64 -22.69 -3.91 2.63
CA ILE A 64 -21.36 -4.55 2.65
C ILE A 64 -21.31 -5.77 1.72
N LYS A 65 -22.40 -6.54 1.61
CA LYS A 65 -22.47 -7.71 0.73
C LYS A 65 -22.23 -7.36 -0.74
N ASN A 66 -22.59 -6.15 -1.16
CA ASN A 66 -22.43 -5.67 -2.53
C ASN A 66 -21.12 -4.88 -2.74
N GLU A 67 -20.35 -4.67 -1.67
CA GLU A 67 -19.10 -3.93 -1.69
C GLU A 67 -17.90 -4.88 -1.87
N PRO A 68 -16.83 -4.44 -2.56
CA PRO A 68 -15.61 -5.23 -2.66
C PRO A 68 -14.97 -5.38 -1.27
N ASN A 69 -14.37 -6.53 -0.98
CA ASN A 69 -13.61 -6.74 0.25
C ASN A 69 -12.43 -5.77 0.37
N ILE A 70 -12.04 -5.51 1.61
CA ILE A 70 -10.84 -4.76 1.97
C ILE A 70 -9.60 -5.32 1.25
N GLN A 71 -8.81 -4.43 0.67
CA GLN A 71 -7.55 -4.78 0.03
C GLN A 71 -6.40 -4.54 1.01
N ILE A 72 -5.65 -5.60 1.33
CA ILE A 72 -4.58 -5.55 2.33
C ILE A 72 -3.24 -5.68 1.59
N TYR A 73 -2.34 -4.76 1.88
CA TYR A 73 -1.01 -4.70 1.30
C TYR A 73 0.04 -4.80 2.41
N ASP A 74 0.73 -5.94 2.44
CA ASP A 74 1.93 -6.12 3.24
C ASP A 74 3.13 -5.53 2.50
N VAL A 75 3.71 -4.47 3.07
CA VAL A 75 4.87 -3.77 2.50
C VAL A 75 6.06 -3.93 3.43
N ASN A 76 7.03 -4.73 3.01
CA ASN A 76 8.31 -4.82 3.69
C ASN A 76 9.18 -3.63 3.31
N ILE A 77 9.73 -2.96 4.32
CA ILE A 77 10.47 -1.73 4.16
C ILE A 77 11.53 -1.59 5.27
N GLN A 78 12.54 -0.76 5.05
CA GLN A 78 13.69 -0.68 5.94
C GLN A 78 13.40 0.00 7.27
N ASP A 79 12.70 1.13 7.23
CA ASP A 79 12.46 1.97 8.40
C ASP A 79 11.26 2.91 8.19
N VAL A 80 10.93 3.64 9.24
CA VAL A 80 9.81 4.60 9.27
C VAL A 80 9.98 5.71 8.23
N TYR A 81 11.21 6.16 7.94
CA TYR A 81 11.43 7.20 6.94
C TYR A 81 11.04 6.70 5.54
N SER A 82 11.41 5.46 5.24
CA SER A 82 11.09 4.80 3.97
C SER A 82 9.57 4.75 3.73
N VAL A 83 8.75 4.66 4.79
CA VAL A 83 7.29 4.69 4.67
C VAL A 83 6.80 6.00 4.07
N LYS A 84 7.41 7.13 4.45
CA LYS A 84 7.08 8.44 3.88
C LYS A 84 7.37 8.49 2.38
N ILE A 85 8.53 7.98 1.97
CA ILE A 85 8.90 7.91 0.55
C ILE A 85 7.89 7.06 -0.21
N PHE A 86 7.55 5.88 0.33
CA PHE A 86 6.56 5.00 -0.28
C PHE A 86 5.23 5.72 -0.49
N LEU A 87 4.68 6.37 0.55
CA LEU A 87 3.40 7.06 0.44
C LEU A 87 3.45 8.26 -0.51
N GLN A 88 4.58 8.96 -0.56
CA GLN A 88 4.78 10.06 -1.49
C GLN A 88 4.83 9.56 -2.95
N ASP A 89 5.61 8.54 -3.24
CA ASP A 89 5.83 8.08 -4.61
C ASP A 89 4.69 7.19 -5.13
N TYR A 90 4.12 6.35 -4.27
CA TYR A 90 3.10 5.38 -4.65
C TYR A 90 1.68 5.95 -4.59
N ARG A 91 1.44 6.90 -3.69
CA ARG A 91 0.10 7.45 -3.40
C ARG A 91 0.00 8.97 -3.58
N TYR A 92 1.10 9.66 -3.87
CA TYR A 92 1.15 11.13 -3.93
C TYR A 92 0.71 11.79 -2.62
N ILE A 93 1.02 11.13 -1.49
CA ILE A 93 0.67 11.60 -0.15
C ILE A 93 1.90 12.15 0.56
N ASN A 94 1.87 13.43 0.92
CA ASN A 94 2.87 14.01 1.80
C ASN A 94 2.49 13.75 3.26
N THR A 95 2.96 12.64 3.81
CA THR A 95 2.70 12.27 5.21
C THR A 95 3.68 12.96 6.17
N GLN A 96 3.17 13.34 7.34
CA GLN A 96 3.98 13.56 8.54
C GLN A 96 4.01 12.26 9.33
N LEU A 97 5.13 11.99 10.00
CA LEU A 97 5.34 10.79 10.80
C LEU A 97 5.36 11.21 12.27
N ASP A 98 4.34 10.84 13.04
CA ASP A 98 4.37 11.01 14.48
C ASP A 98 5.12 9.82 15.10
N ASN A 99 6.27 10.13 15.70
CA ASN A 99 7.20 9.13 16.19
C ASN A 99 6.76 8.64 17.57
N HIS A 100 6.52 7.34 17.71
CA HIS A 100 7.17 6.44 18.69
C HIS A 100 6.46 5.08 18.82
N ILE A 101 5.20 4.98 18.40
CA ILE A 101 4.42 3.74 18.47
C ILE A 101 3.77 3.48 17.11
N PRO A 102 3.82 2.24 16.58
CA PRO A 102 3.13 1.91 15.34
C PRO A 102 1.64 2.23 15.48
N GLY A 103 1.14 2.99 14.52
CA GLY A 103 -0.20 3.52 14.54
C GLY A 103 -0.79 3.63 13.14
N TYR A 104 -1.89 4.35 13.04
CA TYR A 104 -2.59 4.60 11.78
C TYR A 104 -3.02 6.05 11.63
N ASN A 105 -3.37 6.41 10.41
CA ASN A 105 -3.92 7.72 10.09
C ASN A 105 -5.39 7.84 10.50
N GLY A 106 -5.78 9.03 10.94
CA GLY A 106 -7.20 9.35 11.17
C GLY A 106 -8.01 9.35 9.88
N PHE A 107 -9.33 9.34 10.02
CA PHE A 107 -10.26 9.20 8.90
C PHE A 107 -10.09 10.35 7.90
N GLY A 108 -9.64 10.02 6.68
CA GLY A 108 -9.34 11.01 5.64
C GLY A 108 -8.14 11.90 5.91
N LYS A 109 -7.33 11.60 6.94
CA LYS A 109 -6.10 12.32 7.26
C LYS A 109 -4.88 11.64 6.64
N PHE A 110 -3.83 12.41 6.42
CA PHE A 110 -2.58 11.93 5.80
C PHE A 110 -1.47 11.62 6.81
N ASN A 111 -1.59 12.05 8.06
CA ASN A 111 -0.60 11.83 9.11
C ASN A 111 -0.58 10.36 9.53
N LEU A 112 0.52 9.67 9.26
CA LEU A 112 0.74 8.30 9.73
C LEU A 112 1.12 8.31 11.22
N ASN A 113 0.76 7.22 11.92
CA ASN A 113 0.98 7.06 13.36
C ASN A 113 0.30 8.14 14.23
N PHE A 114 -0.69 8.84 13.66
CA PHE A 114 -1.51 9.81 14.39
C PHE A 114 -2.29 9.14 15.52
N ILE A 115 -2.75 7.90 15.31
CA ILE A 115 -3.46 7.09 16.30
C ILE A 115 -2.69 5.81 16.57
N SER A 116 -2.22 5.64 17.80
CA SER A 116 -1.43 4.49 18.23
C SER A 116 -2.29 3.22 18.24
N LEU A 117 -1.74 2.12 17.72
CA LEU A 117 -2.39 0.81 17.79
C LEU A 117 -2.33 0.25 19.22
N LYS A 118 -3.36 -0.51 19.57
CA LYS A 118 -3.32 -1.42 20.71
C LYS A 118 -2.46 -2.64 20.34
N ASP A 119 -1.48 -2.95 21.19
CA ASP A 119 -0.63 -4.14 21.08
C ASP A 119 -0.06 -4.37 19.65
N PRO A 120 0.69 -3.41 19.09
CA PRO A 120 1.19 -3.53 17.72
C PRO A 120 2.10 -4.76 17.58
N PRO A 121 1.93 -5.58 16.52
CA PRO A 121 2.81 -6.69 16.25
C PRO A 121 4.28 -6.25 16.12
N LYS A 122 5.20 -7.13 16.55
CA LYS A 122 6.64 -6.88 16.42
C LYS A 122 7.02 -6.66 14.95
N GLY A 123 7.88 -5.69 14.71
CA GLY A 123 8.31 -5.29 13.37
C GLY A 123 7.31 -4.44 12.59
N LEU A 124 6.10 -4.16 13.11
CA LEU A 124 5.20 -3.20 12.45
C LEU A 124 5.74 -1.78 12.65
N LEU A 125 5.79 -1.00 11.57
CA LEU A 125 6.24 0.40 11.58
C LEU A 125 5.08 1.40 11.55
N GLY A 126 3.96 1.01 10.94
CA GLY A 126 2.77 1.82 10.84
C GLY A 126 1.77 1.24 9.84
N VAL A 127 0.56 1.80 9.83
CA VAL A 127 -0.54 1.36 8.99
C VAL A 127 -1.16 2.57 8.30
N TYR A 128 -1.20 2.58 6.97
CA TYR A 128 -1.93 3.59 6.22
C TYR A 128 -3.26 3.04 5.73
N ILE A 129 -4.35 3.70 6.13
CA ILE A 129 -5.73 3.33 5.88
C ILE A 129 -6.31 4.27 4.84
N VAL A 130 -6.88 3.68 3.79
CA VAL A 130 -7.72 4.37 2.82
C VAL A 130 -9.19 4.17 3.24
N PRO A 131 -9.89 5.22 3.66
CA PRO A 131 -11.27 5.09 4.10
C PRO A 131 -12.17 4.69 2.94
N ARG A 132 -13.22 3.93 3.27
CA ARG A 132 -14.34 3.65 2.37
C ARG A 132 -15.40 4.73 2.54
N GLU A 133 -15.80 5.32 1.43
CA GLU A 133 -17.00 6.14 1.38
C GLU A 133 -18.22 5.23 1.61
N ASN A 134 -18.99 5.53 2.64
CA ASN A 134 -20.18 4.76 3.01
C ASN A 134 -21.35 5.70 3.26
N PRO A 135 -22.59 5.31 2.89
CA PRO A 135 -23.77 6.16 3.00
C PRO A 135 -24.17 6.43 4.46
N PHE A 136 -23.63 5.65 5.39
CA PHE A 136 -23.93 5.71 6.82
C PHE A 136 -23.02 6.67 7.60
N GLN A 137 -22.01 7.26 6.94
CA GLN A 137 -21.02 8.15 7.55
C GLN A 137 -20.25 7.53 8.74
N ILE A 138 -20.18 6.19 8.79
CA ILE A 138 -19.48 5.45 9.84
C ILE A 138 -17.97 5.59 9.61
N LYS A 139 -17.24 5.80 10.70
CA LYS A 139 -15.78 5.93 10.72
C LYS A 139 -15.18 4.91 11.67
N TYR A 140 -13.96 4.47 11.40
CA TYR A 140 -13.17 3.73 12.38
C TYR A 140 -12.79 4.65 13.55
N SER A 141 -12.57 4.05 14.73
CA SER A 141 -12.20 4.81 15.93
C SER A 141 -10.89 5.58 15.74
N GLU A 142 -10.87 6.84 16.18
CA GLU A 142 -9.66 7.67 16.26
C GLU A 142 -9.09 7.77 17.68
N GLN A 143 -9.56 6.91 18.60
CA GLN A 143 -9.07 6.89 19.97
C GLN A 143 -7.74 6.12 20.05
N GLN A 144 -6.74 6.71 20.73
CA GLN A 144 -5.45 6.08 20.99
C GLN A 144 -5.64 4.71 21.65
N TYR A 145 -4.91 3.70 21.19
CA TYR A 145 -4.92 2.33 21.73
C TYR A 145 -6.30 1.65 21.73
N SER A 146 -7.24 2.10 20.89
CA SER A 146 -8.57 1.49 20.81
C SER A 146 -8.63 0.25 19.92
N ASN A 147 -7.85 0.23 18.83
CA ASN A 147 -7.87 -0.83 17.82
C ASN A 147 -6.55 -1.59 17.80
N THR A 148 -6.62 -2.92 17.75
CA THR A 148 -5.51 -3.76 17.31
C THR A 148 -5.39 -3.73 15.79
N LEU A 149 -4.28 -4.24 15.23
CA LEU A 149 -4.17 -4.40 13.78
C LEU A 149 -5.31 -5.27 13.23
N LYS A 150 -5.68 -6.35 13.93
CA LYS A 150 -6.75 -7.25 13.51
C LYS A 150 -8.10 -6.52 13.43
N ASP A 151 -8.42 -5.69 14.41
CA ASP A 151 -9.68 -4.93 14.40
C ASP A 151 -9.80 -4.03 13.17
N LEU A 152 -8.68 -3.47 12.71
CA LEU A 152 -8.65 -2.67 11.46
C LEU A 152 -8.80 -3.56 10.22
N LEU A 153 -8.11 -4.69 10.17
CA LEU A 153 -8.16 -5.60 9.01
C LEU A 153 -9.53 -6.27 8.84
N ASP A 154 -10.28 -6.45 9.93
CA ASP A 154 -11.64 -7.00 9.92
C ASP A 154 -12.71 -5.92 9.64
N ASN A 155 -12.34 -4.62 9.61
CA ASN A 155 -13.29 -3.50 9.43
C ASN A 155 -13.61 -3.22 7.95
N ASN A 156 -14.33 -4.15 7.32
CA ASN A 156 -14.71 -4.05 5.92
C ASN A 156 -15.73 -2.91 5.64
N THR A 157 -16.42 -2.43 6.68
CA THR A 157 -17.45 -1.38 6.58
C THR A 157 -16.86 -0.01 6.26
N THR A 158 -15.76 0.35 6.93
CA THR A 158 -15.22 1.73 6.87
C THR A 158 -13.89 1.83 6.15
N ILE A 159 -13.28 0.69 5.81
CA ILE A 159 -11.95 0.64 5.21
C ILE A 159 -12.02 -0.01 3.83
N LYS A 160 -11.37 0.62 2.86
CA LYS A 160 -11.26 0.14 1.49
C LYS A 160 -9.91 -0.55 1.27
N GLU A 161 -8.82 0.09 1.66
CA GLU A 161 -7.45 -0.43 1.50
C GLU A 161 -6.64 -0.19 2.77
N VAL A 162 -5.74 -1.12 3.08
CA VAL A 162 -4.81 -1.03 4.20
C VAL A 162 -3.40 -1.36 3.73
N TYR A 163 -2.45 -0.49 4.05
CA TYR A 163 -1.02 -0.72 3.85
C TYR A 163 -0.36 -0.94 5.20
N CYS A 164 0.10 -2.16 5.45
CA CYS A 164 0.85 -2.52 6.64
C CYS A 164 2.34 -2.44 6.32
N PHE A 165 3.04 -1.51 6.96
CA PHE A 165 4.48 -1.31 6.75
C PHE A 165 5.28 -2.08 7.80
N TRP A 166 6.11 -3.01 7.34
CA TRP A 166 6.88 -3.90 8.18
C TRP A 166 8.36 -3.64 8.05
N ASN A 167 9.07 -3.61 9.18
CA ASN A 167 10.51 -3.56 9.25
C ASN A 167 11.09 -4.86 8.69
N VAL A 168 11.79 -4.74 7.56
CA VAL A 168 12.47 -5.84 6.87
C VAL A 168 13.50 -6.57 7.74
N LYS A 169 14.07 -5.89 8.73
CA LYS A 169 15.07 -6.48 9.65
C LYS A 169 14.42 -7.33 10.73
N GLU A 170 13.13 -7.12 10.99
CA GLU A 170 12.37 -7.80 12.04
C GLU A 170 11.40 -8.84 11.49
N ARG A 171 11.26 -8.93 10.16
CA ARG A 171 10.40 -9.87 9.47
C ARG A 171 11.24 -10.81 8.61
N THR A 172 11.09 -12.12 8.81
CA THR A 172 11.66 -13.10 7.89
C THR A 172 10.96 -13.05 6.53
N LEU A 173 11.69 -13.38 5.47
CA LEU A 173 11.11 -13.52 4.13
C LEU A 173 9.88 -14.42 4.18
N ASN A 174 8.88 -14.09 3.37
CA ASN A 174 7.81 -15.02 3.11
C ASN A 174 8.43 -16.30 2.49
N PRO A 175 8.24 -17.49 3.10
CA PRO A 175 8.79 -18.74 2.59
C PRO A 175 8.35 -19.07 1.15
N ASP A 176 7.27 -18.44 0.67
CA ASP A 176 6.73 -18.67 -0.67
C ASP A 176 7.52 -17.96 -1.78
N VAL A 177 8.49 -17.11 -1.44
CA VAL A 177 9.29 -16.38 -2.43
C VAL A 177 10.51 -17.21 -2.83
N LYS A 178 10.61 -17.51 -4.12
CA LYS A 178 11.72 -18.28 -4.69
C LYS A 178 12.85 -17.37 -5.15
N ILE A 179 14.05 -17.57 -4.62
CA ILE A 179 15.26 -16.90 -5.11
C ILE A 179 15.96 -17.82 -6.12
N ILE A 180 16.22 -17.27 -7.31
CA ILE A 180 16.83 -17.96 -8.46
C ILE A 180 18.14 -17.23 -8.79
N HIS A 181 19.27 -17.88 -8.54
CA HIS A 181 20.58 -17.33 -8.83
C HIS A 181 21.08 -17.80 -10.19
N ILE A 182 21.43 -16.85 -11.05
CA ILE A 182 21.88 -17.06 -12.43
C ILE A 182 23.29 -16.52 -12.53
N VAL A 183 24.25 -17.43 -12.57
CA VAL A 183 25.67 -17.10 -12.74
C VAL A 183 26.01 -17.24 -14.22
N GLN A 184 26.67 -16.23 -14.77
CA GLN A 184 27.22 -16.28 -16.11
C GLN A 184 28.72 -16.04 -16.10
N HIS A 185 29.38 -16.68 -17.06
CA HIS A 185 30.82 -16.60 -17.27
C HIS A 185 31.09 -15.90 -18.60
N ASN A 186 32.17 -15.11 -18.66
CA ASN A 186 32.72 -14.55 -19.90
C ASN A 186 31.75 -13.66 -20.71
N VAL A 187 30.83 -12.96 -20.05
CA VAL A 187 29.98 -11.96 -20.71
C VAL A 187 30.72 -10.63 -20.72
N ALA A 188 30.95 -10.07 -21.91
CA ALA A 188 31.55 -8.75 -22.04
C ALA A 188 30.68 -7.68 -21.38
N ASP A 189 31.32 -6.69 -20.78
CA ASP A 189 30.66 -5.72 -19.89
C ASP A 189 29.54 -4.91 -20.56
N ASP A 190 29.67 -4.69 -21.87
CA ASP A 190 28.72 -4.01 -22.76
C ASP A 190 27.55 -4.91 -23.20
N LYS A 191 27.64 -6.23 -23.01
CA LYS A 191 26.63 -7.23 -23.41
C LYS A 191 25.77 -7.76 -22.27
N ILE A 192 26.06 -7.37 -21.03
CA ILE A 192 25.33 -7.87 -19.85
C ILE A 192 23.84 -7.53 -19.90
N ALA A 193 23.49 -6.30 -20.29
CA ALA A 193 22.09 -5.88 -20.36
C ALA A 193 21.31 -6.69 -21.40
N ASP A 194 21.88 -6.88 -22.59
CA ASP A 194 21.29 -7.69 -23.68
C ASP A 194 21.08 -9.13 -23.23
N TYR A 195 22.08 -9.73 -22.57
CA TYR A 195 21.99 -11.08 -22.02
C TYR A 195 20.82 -11.23 -21.02
N ILE A 196 20.70 -10.29 -20.07
CA ILE A 196 19.64 -10.33 -19.05
C ILE A 196 18.26 -10.23 -19.70
N ASN A 197 18.07 -9.27 -20.61
CA ASN A 197 16.81 -9.10 -21.32
C ASN A 197 16.45 -10.37 -22.10
N GLN A 198 17.38 -10.94 -22.87
CA GLN A 198 17.17 -12.18 -23.61
C GLN A 198 16.78 -13.35 -22.69
N TYR A 199 17.42 -13.48 -21.52
CA TYR A 199 17.12 -14.54 -20.56
C TYR A 199 15.69 -14.46 -20.03
N LEU A 200 15.24 -13.24 -19.69
CA LEU A 200 13.90 -12.98 -19.15
C LEU A 200 12.82 -13.18 -20.23
N ASP A 201 13.06 -12.69 -21.44
CA ASP A 201 12.14 -12.79 -22.58
C ASP A 201 11.96 -14.23 -23.03
N SER A 202 13.06 -14.97 -23.20
CA SER A 202 13.01 -16.36 -23.68
C SER A 202 12.25 -17.31 -22.75
N ARG A 203 12.02 -16.89 -21.49
CA ARG A 203 11.32 -17.67 -20.47
C ARG A 203 9.95 -17.10 -20.13
N GLY A 204 9.50 -16.05 -20.80
CA GLY A 204 8.22 -15.40 -20.52
C GLY A 204 8.11 -14.87 -19.09
N ILE A 205 9.25 -14.55 -18.45
CA ILE A 205 9.29 -13.98 -17.10
C ILE A 205 8.82 -12.52 -17.12
N TYR A 206 8.94 -11.89 -18.29
CA TYR A 206 8.72 -10.48 -18.49
C TYR A 206 7.24 -10.12 -18.70
N ARG A 207 6.77 -9.08 -18.00
CA ARG A 207 5.49 -8.41 -18.24
C ARG A 207 5.76 -6.94 -18.55
N GLU A 208 5.78 -6.60 -19.84
CA GLU A 208 5.81 -5.25 -20.46
C GLU A 208 7.16 -4.48 -20.55
N ASN A 209 7.34 -3.83 -21.70
CA ASN A 209 8.44 -2.96 -22.18
C ASN A 209 9.18 -2.13 -21.12
N ARG A 210 10.16 -2.72 -20.45
CA ARG A 210 11.05 -2.10 -19.45
C ARG A 210 12.50 -2.55 -19.61
N TYR A 211 13.31 -1.73 -20.28
CA TYR A 211 14.74 -1.97 -20.41
C TYR A 211 15.39 -2.23 -19.04
N ILE A 212 16.02 -3.39 -18.87
CA ILE A 212 16.85 -3.65 -17.70
C ILE A 212 18.12 -2.82 -17.82
N ARG A 213 18.37 -2.01 -16.80
CA ARG A 213 19.61 -1.24 -16.66
C ARG A 213 20.60 -2.04 -15.82
N LYS A 214 21.82 -2.25 -16.35
CA LYS A 214 22.94 -2.88 -15.62
C LYS A 214 23.19 -2.12 -14.31
N GLY A 215 23.48 -2.86 -13.24
CA GLY A 215 23.77 -2.27 -11.93
C GLY A 215 22.53 -1.71 -11.23
N CYS A 216 21.33 -2.06 -11.69
CA CYS A 216 20.07 -1.71 -11.05
C CYS A 216 19.24 -2.97 -10.83
N TYR A 217 18.22 -2.89 -9.99
CA TYR A 217 17.12 -3.85 -10.03
C TYR A 217 16.01 -3.33 -10.95
N ASN A 218 15.05 -4.17 -11.32
CA ASN A 218 13.98 -3.78 -12.25
C ASN A 218 13.11 -2.63 -11.73
N MET A 219 12.72 -1.74 -12.64
CA MET A 219 11.96 -0.53 -12.31
C MET A 219 10.57 -0.86 -11.72
N SER A 220 10.15 -0.11 -10.69
CA SER A 220 8.80 -0.20 -10.14
C SER A 220 7.76 -0.03 -11.23
N LYS A 221 6.74 -0.92 -11.24
CA LYS A 221 5.67 -0.91 -12.24
C LYS A 221 4.95 0.43 -12.30
N ARG A 222 4.71 1.04 -11.15
CA ARG A 222 3.99 2.30 -11.09
C ARG A 222 4.83 3.53 -11.43
N THR A 223 6.05 3.63 -10.88
CA THR A 223 6.81 4.88 -10.96
C THR A 223 7.80 4.92 -12.13
N GLY A 224 8.20 3.76 -12.66
CA GLY A 224 9.24 3.68 -13.70
C GLY A 224 10.63 4.11 -13.20
N ILE A 225 10.81 4.27 -11.88
CA ILE A 225 12.09 4.71 -11.31
C ILE A 225 13.07 3.53 -11.29
N SER A 226 14.29 3.78 -11.76
CA SER A 226 15.42 2.86 -11.72
C SER A 226 16.36 3.27 -10.59
N ILE A 227 16.66 2.35 -9.68
CA ILE A 227 17.49 2.59 -8.50
C ILE A 227 18.73 1.68 -8.60
N PRO A 228 19.94 2.18 -8.28
CA PRO A 228 21.16 1.38 -8.31
C PRO A 228 21.07 0.21 -7.34
N LEU A 229 21.78 -0.86 -7.68
CA LEU A 229 21.97 -1.98 -6.78
C LEU A 229 22.88 -1.58 -5.62
N PRO A 230 22.58 -2.02 -4.39
CA PRO A 230 23.58 -2.00 -3.34
C PRO A 230 24.79 -2.84 -3.74
N LYS A 231 25.98 -2.43 -3.30
CA LYS A 231 27.18 -3.24 -3.48
C LYS A 231 27.04 -4.52 -2.66
N GLY A 232 27.33 -5.66 -3.25
CA GLY A 232 27.30 -6.92 -2.53
C GLY A 232 27.53 -8.13 -3.42
N LYS A 233 27.73 -9.26 -2.75
CA LYS A 233 27.87 -10.57 -3.36
C LYS A 233 26.69 -11.44 -2.99
N PHE A 234 26.34 -12.36 -3.87
CA PHE A 234 25.42 -13.45 -3.58
C PHE A 234 26.11 -14.76 -3.92
N ASN A 235 26.16 -15.69 -2.97
CA ASN A 235 26.93 -16.94 -3.08
C ASN A 235 28.37 -16.70 -3.62
N TYR A 236 29.08 -15.73 -3.03
CA TYR A 236 30.47 -15.35 -3.37
C TYR A 236 30.69 -14.71 -4.75
N THR A 237 29.64 -14.53 -5.56
CA THR A 237 29.72 -13.88 -6.89
C THR A 237 29.18 -12.45 -6.86
N ASP A 238 29.78 -11.57 -7.64
CA ASP A 238 29.35 -10.17 -7.72
C ASP A 238 27.99 -10.08 -8.44
N VAL A 239 27.03 -9.41 -7.78
CA VAL A 239 25.69 -9.22 -8.32
C VAL A 239 25.70 -8.04 -9.28
N VAL A 240 25.19 -8.26 -10.50
CA VAL A 240 25.12 -7.23 -11.55
C VAL A 240 23.70 -6.77 -11.87
N ASN A 241 22.71 -7.58 -11.54
CA ASN A 241 21.29 -7.23 -11.68
C ASN A 241 20.41 -8.08 -10.76
N ILE A 242 19.26 -7.55 -10.36
CA ILE A 242 18.21 -8.33 -9.70
C ILE A 242 16.87 -8.01 -10.37
N TYR A 243 16.17 -9.03 -10.82
CA TYR A 243 14.81 -8.91 -11.34
C TYR A 243 13.83 -9.55 -10.39
N PHE A 244 12.71 -8.89 -10.14
CA PHE A 244 11.63 -9.43 -9.34
C PHE A 244 10.34 -9.46 -10.17
N ASP A 245 9.68 -10.62 -10.21
CA ASP A 245 8.45 -10.79 -10.98
C ASP A 245 7.29 -10.04 -10.33
N ASP A 246 6.76 -9.01 -10.97
CA ASP A 246 5.59 -8.26 -10.49
C ASP A 246 5.73 -7.54 -9.13
N GLY A 247 6.91 -7.52 -8.50
CA GLY A 247 7.11 -6.84 -7.23
C GLY A 247 7.29 -5.32 -7.35
N GLU A 248 6.77 -4.57 -6.39
CA GLU A 248 6.92 -3.12 -6.31
C GLU A 248 8.13 -2.70 -5.48
N ARG A 249 8.96 -1.79 -6.00
CA ARG A 249 10.27 -1.46 -5.43
C ARG A 249 10.33 -0.02 -4.97
N PHE A 250 10.77 0.16 -3.73
CA PHE A 250 10.94 1.47 -3.11
C PHE A 250 12.19 1.39 -2.25
N MET A 251 13.31 1.91 -2.74
CA MET A 251 14.51 2.10 -1.96
C MET A 251 15.01 3.53 -2.17
N TRP A 252 15.84 4.00 -1.23
CA TRP A 252 16.47 5.30 -1.33
C TRP A 252 17.50 5.41 -2.48
N GLN A 253 17.90 6.64 -2.74
CA GLN A 253 19.00 7.01 -3.64
C GLN A 253 20.40 6.80 -3.03
N ASP A 254 20.51 6.27 -1.81
CA ASP A 254 21.80 6.09 -1.13
C ASP A 254 22.24 4.62 -1.09
N ASP A 255 23.56 4.43 -1.20
CA ASP A 255 24.25 3.14 -1.34
C ASP A 255 24.21 2.25 -0.08
N ARG A 256 23.23 2.45 0.82
CA ARG A 256 23.23 1.93 2.20
C ARG A 256 22.55 0.56 2.37
N GLY A 257 22.09 -0.06 1.29
CA GLY A 257 21.48 -1.39 1.35
C GLY A 257 22.53 -2.51 1.32
N GLU A 258 22.20 -3.65 1.91
CA GLU A 258 22.85 -4.93 1.60
C GLU A 258 21.95 -5.73 0.66
N ILE A 259 22.53 -6.56 -0.21
CA ILE A 259 21.76 -7.42 -1.12
C ILE A 259 20.74 -8.27 -0.35
N GLU A 260 21.10 -8.82 0.81
CA GLU A 260 20.19 -9.60 1.66
C GLU A 260 18.97 -8.80 2.11
N THR A 261 19.16 -7.54 2.52
CA THR A 261 18.05 -6.66 2.90
C THR A 261 17.10 -6.44 1.72
N LEU A 262 17.64 -6.23 0.51
CA LEU A 262 16.85 -6.07 -0.71
C LEU A 262 16.05 -7.34 -1.05
N LEU A 263 16.63 -8.53 -0.86
CA LEU A 263 15.96 -9.81 -1.10
C LEU A 263 14.78 -10.03 -0.13
N ASN A 264 14.85 -9.47 1.07
CA ASN A 264 13.77 -9.51 2.07
C ASN A 264 12.58 -8.59 1.74
N MET A 265 12.63 -7.83 0.64
CA MET A 265 11.56 -6.92 0.19
C MET A 265 10.92 -7.38 -1.14
N PRO A 266 10.27 -8.56 -1.18
CA PRO A 266 9.63 -9.06 -2.39
C PRO A 266 8.45 -8.19 -2.82
N ASN A 267 7.70 -7.64 -1.85
CA ASN A 267 6.61 -6.67 -2.06
C ASN A 267 5.71 -7.02 -3.27
N GLY A 268 5.18 -8.24 -3.27
CA GLY A 268 4.33 -8.80 -4.32
C GLY A 268 5.03 -9.80 -5.26
N ALA A 269 6.37 -9.85 -5.26
CA ALA A 269 7.11 -10.81 -6.06
C ALA A 269 7.04 -12.23 -5.52
N LYS A 270 6.93 -13.21 -6.42
CA LYS A 270 6.97 -14.65 -6.13
C LYS A 270 8.34 -15.26 -6.44
N ASN A 271 9.05 -14.68 -7.39
CA ASN A 271 10.36 -15.09 -7.88
C ASN A 271 11.30 -13.87 -7.92
N ILE A 272 12.50 -14.07 -7.39
CA ILE A 272 13.60 -13.10 -7.44
C ILE A 272 14.73 -13.73 -8.23
N TYR A 273 15.11 -13.11 -9.34
CA TYR A 273 16.18 -13.56 -10.23
C TYR A 273 17.42 -12.70 -9.99
N ILE A 274 18.46 -13.30 -9.44
CA ILE A 274 19.74 -12.64 -9.18
C ILE A 274 20.68 -12.99 -10.32
N PHE A 275 21.16 -11.98 -11.04
CA PHE A 275 22.16 -12.13 -12.08
C PHE A 275 23.53 -11.76 -11.52
N SER A 276 24.46 -12.71 -11.59
CA SER A 276 25.84 -12.53 -11.16
C SER A 276 26.81 -12.87 -12.28
N LEU A 277 27.97 -12.22 -12.24
CA LEU A 277 29.08 -12.54 -13.12
C LEU A 277 30.17 -13.19 -12.31
N ASP A 278 30.65 -14.32 -12.81
CA ASP A 278 31.87 -14.94 -12.32
C ASP A 278 32.99 -14.60 -13.31
N ASN A 279 33.72 -13.54 -12.99
CA ASN A 279 34.95 -13.18 -13.70
C ASN A 279 36.01 -14.19 -13.28
N LEU A 280 36.24 -15.20 -14.12
CA LEU A 280 37.27 -16.25 -13.96
C LEU A 280 38.71 -15.71 -13.82
N ASP A 281 38.91 -14.39 -13.89
CA ASP A 281 40.20 -13.71 -13.66
C ASP A 281 40.57 -13.62 -12.18
N TYR A 282 39.63 -13.74 -11.23
CA TYR A 282 39.99 -13.89 -9.81
C TYR A 282 40.25 -15.37 -9.47
N ARG A 283 41.45 -15.85 -9.78
CA ARG A 283 41.99 -17.04 -9.11
C ARG A 283 42.52 -16.58 -7.74
N PRO A 284 41.97 -17.03 -6.60
CA PRO A 284 42.64 -16.80 -5.32
C PRO A 284 44.09 -17.30 -5.45
N PRO A 285 45.09 -16.59 -4.90
CA PRO A 285 46.47 -17.04 -5.00
C PRO A 285 46.52 -18.48 -4.47
N ARG A 286 46.98 -19.41 -5.31
CA ARG A 286 47.18 -20.80 -4.87
C ARG A 286 48.06 -20.72 -3.62
N PRO A 287 47.74 -21.45 -2.54
CA PRO A 287 48.65 -21.53 -1.40
C PRO A 287 50.01 -21.90 -1.96
N MET A 288 50.97 -20.98 -1.78
CA MET A 288 52.32 -21.15 -2.29
C MET A 288 52.82 -22.42 -1.63
N HIS A 289 53.00 -23.49 -2.40
CA HIS A 289 53.58 -24.72 -1.87
C HIS A 289 55.05 -24.38 -1.65
N ILE A 290 55.37 -23.92 -0.44
CA ILE A 290 56.75 -23.69 -0.02
C ILE A 290 57.41 -25.06 -0.13
N PRO A 291 58.37 -25.27 -1.06
CA PRO A 291 59.09 -26.52 -1.10
C PRO A 291 59.81 -26.61 0.22
N MET A 292 59.42 -27.60 1.02
CA MET A 292 60.04 -27.89 2.29
C MET A 292 61.47 -28.37 1.97
N HIS A 293 62.42 -27.44 1.97
CA HIS A 293 63.83 -27.76 1.95
C HIS A 293 64.14 -28.49 3.26
N LYS A 294 64.07 -29.82 3.21
CA LYS A 294 64.87 -30.67 4.09
C LYS A 294 66.31 -30.36 3.75
N ASP A 295 66.96 -29.54 4.57
CA ASP A 295 68.29 -29.86 5.04
C ASP A 295 68.64 -29.10 6.32
N ILE A 296 69.01 -29.91 7.30
CA ILE A 296 69.41 -29.62 8.67
C ILE A 296 70.77 -28.93 8.68
N LYS A 297 70.96 -27.89 9.52
CA LYS A 297 72.16 -27.80 10.38
C LYS A 297 71.85 -27.24 11.76
N ARG A 298 72.35 -28.01 12.73
CA ARG A 298 72.35 -27.83 14.18
C ARG A 298 72.97 -26.50 14.61
N GLY A 299 72.41 -25.97 15.70
CA GLY A 299 73.18 -25.36 16.78
C GLY A 299 73.18 -23.85 16.80
N GLN A 300 72.41 -23.26 17.72
CA GLN A 300 72.96 -22.37 18.75
C GLN A 300 71.87 -22.06 19.79
N ASN A 301 72.24 -22.32 21.05
CA ASN A 301 71.50 -21.94 22.24
C ASN A 301 71.40 -20.42 22.32
N PHE A 302 70.20 -19.90 22.64
CA PHE A 302 70.05 -18.73 23.49
C PHE A 302 68.84 -18.96 24.40
N GLY A 303 69.13 -19.15 25.69
CA GLY A 303 68.16 -18.93 26.74
C GLY A 303 68.05 -17.44 27.06
N ILE A 304 67.00 -17.10 27.82
CA ILE A 304 66.76 -15.98 28.77
C ILE A 304 65.23 -15.95 28.92
N SER A 305 64.67 -16.60 29.94
CA SER A 305 64.28 -16.10 31.28
C SER A 305 63.14 -15.08 31.25
N PHE A 306 62.07 -15.43 31.96
CA PHE A 306 60.96 -14.55 32.30
C PHE A 306 61.22 -13.98 33.69
N ASP A 307 61.20 -12.65 33.78
CA ASP A 307 60.75 -11.90 34.96
C ASP A 307 59.46 -11.17 34.57
#